data_AF-A0A2P4ESL9-F1
#
_entry.id   AF-A0A2P4ESL9-F1
#
_cell.length_a   1.000
_cell.length_b   1.000
_cell.length_c   1.000
_cell.angle_alpha   90.00
_cell.angle_beta   90.00
_cell.angle_gamma   90.00
#
_symmetry.space_group_name_H-M   'P 1'
#
loop_
_entity.id
_entity.type
_entity.pdbx_description
1 polymer ?
#
loop_
_entity_poly.entity_id
_entity_poly.type
_entity_poly.pdbx_seq_one_letter_code
_entity_poly.pdbx_strand_id
1 'polypeptide(L)'
;MSNEVHRYDIYNAIAQLEEAATNHNATFDEANKIFSDTEKGLSQINLDCWYPYPLSPRLPGAPSAPPNVLSQHIPLQPFTVTTYKLGYISSRLVIRKVNSEYDYERDAWGNVFYGPNYFPYTKKISDNVSEPICVADSSRELRVMVIESLPMFLEFVRSFIATHTQTLNWALGNLRST
;
A
#
# COMPACT_ATOMS: atom_id res chain seq x y z
N MET A 1 -26.11 -3.08 -48.39
CA MET A 1 -26.75 -3.56 -47.14
C MET A 1 -25.77 -4.06 -46.07
N SER A 2 -24.56 -4.55 -46.40
CA SER A 2 -23.60 -5.06 -45.37
C SER A 2 -22.80 -3.97 -44.62
N ASN A 3 -22.52 -2.81 -45.24
CA ASN A 3 -21.71 -1.74 -44.61
C ASN A 3 -22.45 -0.93 -43.53
N GLU A 4 -23.78 -0.90 -43.53
CA GLU A 4 -24.55 -0.17 -42.53
C GLU A 4 -24.64 -0.94 -41.21
N VAL A 5 -24.81 -2.26 -41.27
CA VAL A 5 -24.89 -3.15 -40.10
C VAL A 5 -23.59 -3.10 -39.29
N HIS A 6 -22.42 -3.20 -39.94
CA HIS A 6 -21.12 -3.04 -39.26
C HIS A 6 -20.89 -1.66 -38.67
N ARG A 7 -21.46 -0.60 -39.26
CA ARG A 7 -21.40 0.75 -38.67
C ARG A 7 -22.21 0.82 -37.38
N TYR A 8 -23.43 0.27 -37.36
CA TYR A 8 -24.27 0.22 -36.17
C TYR A 8 -23.64 -0.58 -35.02
N ASP A 9 -22.97 -1.70 -35.33
CA ASP A 9 -22.26 -2.51 -34.33
C ASP A 9 -21.09 -1.75 -33.69
N ILE A 10 -20.35 -0.96 -34.47
CA ILE A 10 -19.26 -0.11 -33.96
C ILE A 10 -19.80 1.02 -33.08
N TYR A 11 -20.88 1.69 -33.49
CA TYR A 11 -21.47 2.76 -32.69
C TYR A 11 -22.06 2.25 -31.36
N ASN A 12 -22.66 1.06 -31.36
CA ASN A 12 -23.12 0.42 -30.13
C ASN A 12 -21.95 0.03 -29.20
N ALA A 13 -20.85 -0.47 -29.76
CA ALA A 13 -19.65 -0.79 -28.97
C ALA A 13 -18.98 0.48 -28.39
N ILE A 14 -18.96 1.58 -29.14
CA ILE A 14 -18.47 2.88 -28.66
C ILE A 14 -19.36 3.39 -27.51
N ALA A 15 -20.68 3.35 -27.68
CA ALA A 15 -21.61 3.77 -26.63
C ALA A 15 -21.46 2.94 -25.33
N GLN A 16 -21.27 1.61 -25.45
CA GLN A 16 -20.98 0.75 -24.30
C GLN A 16 -19.65 1.08 -23.63
N LEU A 17 -18.62 1.42 -24.40
CA LEU A 17 -17.32 1.86 -23.87
C LEU A 17 -17.42 3.23 -23.19
N GLU A 18 -18.18 4.16 -23.74
CA GLU A 18 -18.42 5.48 -23.15
C GLU A 18 -19.25 5.39 -21.87
N GLU A 19 -20.28 4.54 -21.84
CA GLU A 19 -21.07 4.28 -20.65
C GLU A 19 -20.23 3.58 -19.56
N ALA A 20 -19.41 2.60 -19.95
CA ALA A 20 -18.45 1.98 -19.04
C ALA A 20 -17.43 2.99 -18.50
N ALA A 21 -16.90 3.88 -19.35
CA ALA A 21 -15.97 4.94 -18.94
C ALA A 21 -16.64 5.97 -18.03
N THR A 22 -17.91 6.30 -18.25
CA THR A 22 -18.68 7.24 -17.43
C THR A 22 -18.97 6.66 -16.04
N ASN A 23 -19.45 5.42 -15.98
CA ASN A 23 -19.65 4.70 -14.71
C ASN A 23 -18.31 4.49 -13.98
N HIS A 24 -17.23 4.29 -14.72
CA HIS A 24 -15.87 4.15 -14.19
C HIS A 24 -15.34 5.45 -13.59
N ASN A 25 -15.54 6.59 -14.26
CA ASN A 25 -15.19 7.91 -13.73
C ASN A 25 -16.01 8.27 -12.48
N ALA A 26 -17.31 7.93 -12.44
CA ALA A 26 -18.15 8.15 -11.26
C ALA A 26 -17.65 7.38 -10.02
N THR A 27 -17.16 6.15 -10.22
CA THR A 27 -16.54 5.36 -9.14
C THR A 27 -15.20 5.96 -8.69
N PHE A 28 -14.48 6.62 -9.59
CA PHE A 28 -13.22 7.31 -9.30
C PHE A 28 -13.44 8.58 -8.46
N ASP A 29 -14.52 9.31 -8.73
CA ASP A 29 -14.95 10.46 -7.94
C ASP A 29 -15.38 10.06 -6.53
N GLU A 30 -16.00 8.89 -6.36
CA GLU A 30 -16.35 8.35 -5.05
C GLU A 30 -15.11 8.00 -4.21
N ALA A 31 -14.07 7.41 -4.82
CA ALA A 31 -12.80 7.17 -4.14
C ALA A 31 -12.13 8.47 -3.68
N ASN A 32 -12.15 9.52 -4.51
CA ASN A 32 -11.62 10.83 -4.13
C ASN A 32 -12.39 11.46 -2.97
N LYS A 33 -13.72 11.24 -2.92
CA LYS A 33 -14.55 11.66 -1.79
C LYS A 33 -14.13 10.97 -0.49
N ILE A 34 -13.87 9.66 -0.51
CA ILE A 34 -13.39 8.91 0.66
C ILE A 34 -12.08 9.50 1.20
N PHE A 35 -11.12 9.80 0.32
CA PHE A 35 -9.87 10.43 0.74
C PHE A 35 -10.10 11.83 1.29
N SER A 36 -10.92 12.65 0.63
CA SER A 36 -11.27 13.99 1.10
C SER A 36 -11.90 13.97 2.50
N ASP A 37 -12.85 13.06 2.73
CA ASP A 37 -13.54 12.93 4.01
C ASP A 37 -12.59 12.43 5.11
N THR A 38 -11.68 11.51 4.77
CA THR A 38 -10.64 11.04 5.69
C THR A 38 -9.67 12.16 6.05
N GLU A 39 -9.19 12.92 5.05
CA GLU A 39 -8.29 14.06 5.25
C GLU A 39 -8.93 15.15 6.11
N LYS A 40 -10.22 15.44 5.91
CA LYS A 40 -11.00 16.37 6.75
C LYS A 40 -11.15 15.88 8.19
N GLY A 41 -11.34 14.57 8.38
CA GLY A 41 -11.41 13.98 9.71
C GLY A 41 -10.07 14.08 10.45
N LEU A 42 -8.98 13.79 9.75
CA LEU A 42 -7.62 13.82 10.31
C LEU A 42 -7.07 15.24 10.49
N SER A 43 -7.50 16.22 9.70
CA SER A 43 -6.97 17.60 9.77
C SER A 43 -7.29 18.33 11.07
N GLN A 44 -8.23 17.79 11.86
CA GLN A 44 -8.49 18.23 13.23
C GLN A 44 -7.32 17.93 14.19
N ILE A 45 -6.36 17.11 13.74
CA ILE A 45 -5.24 16.59 14.51
C ILE A 45 -3.95 17.00 13.79
N ASN A 46 -3.11 17.81 14.43
CA ASN A 46 -1.82 18.20 13.87
C ASN A 46 -0.83 17.02 13.98
N LEU A 47 -0.87 16.11 13.00
CA LEU A 47 -0.12 14.87 13.00
C LEU A 47 0.50 14.63 11.62
N ASP A 48 1.79 14.36 11.60
CA ASP A 48 2.47 13.74 10.47
C ASP A 48 2.91 12.33 10.87
N CYS A 49 2.46 11.30 10.14
CA CYS A 49 2.79 9.91 10.47
C CYS A 49 2.88 9.01 9.23
N TRP A 50 3.66 7.93 9.38
CA TRP A 50 3.75 6.84 8.41
C TRP A 50 3.19 5.57 9.04
N TYR A 51 2.34 4.87 8.31
CA TYR A 51 1.87 3.55 8.70
C TYR A 51 3.04 2.57 8.70
N PRO A 52 3.26 1.80 9.79
CA PRO A 52 4.45 0.96 9.90
C PRO A 52 4.38 -0.28 9.00
N TYR A 53 3.17 -0.73 8.63
CA TYR A 53 2.99 -1.95 7.86
C TYR A 53 3.04 -1.67 6.35
N PRO A 54 3.83 -2.45 5.58
CA PRO A 54 3.88 -2.30 4.13
C PRO A 54 2.54 -2.72 3.50
N LEU A 55 2.15 -2.01 2.45
CA LEU A 55 1.01 -2.32 1.60
C LEU A 55 1.53 -2.94 0.29
N SER A 56 0.82 -3.94 -0.23
CA SER A 56 1.14 -4.58 -1.50
C SER A 56 -0.11 -4.68 -2.37
N PRO A 57 -0.03 -4.36 -3.68
CA PRO A 57 -1.19 -4.46 -4.56
C PRO A 57 -1.67 -5.91 -4.60
N ARG A 58 -3.00 -6.12 -4.56
CA ARG A 58 -3.56 -7.42 -4.89
C ARG A 58 -3.26 -7.70 -6.37
N LEU A 59 -2.56 -8.80 -6.65
CA LEU A 59 -2.43 -9.30 -8.02
C LEU A 59 -3.80 -9.88 -8.43
N PRO A 60 -4.46 -9.35 -9.47
CA PRO A 60 -5.75 -9.87 -9.91
C PRO A 60 -5.57 -11.33 -10.34
N GLY A 61 -6.31 -12.23 -9.67
CA GLY A 61 -6.31 -13.65 -9.99
C GLY A 61 -5.19 -14.49 -9.38
N ALA A 62 -4.46 -14.01 -8.37
CA ALA A 62 -3.64 -14.92 -7.57
C ALA A 62 -4.59 -15.86 -6.79
N PRO A 63 -4.67 -17.16 -7.12
CA PRO A 63 -5.35 -18.10 -6.24
C PRO A 63 -4.73 -17.96 -4.86
N SER A 64 -5.52 -18.19 -3.81
CA SER A 64 -5.01 -18.53 -2.48
C SER A 64 -4.30 -19.89 -2.56
N ALA A 65 -3.25 -19.96 -3.36
CA ALA A 65 -2.36 -21.09 -3.41
C ALA A 65 -1.45 -20.93 -2.18
N PRO A 66 -1.35 -21.94 -1.29
CA PRO A 66 -0.18 -22.03 -0.43
C PRO A 66 1.06 -21.91 -1.33
N PRO A 67 2.15 -21.28 -0.86
CA PRO A 67 3.35 -21.07 -1.68
C PRO A 67 3.72 -22.42 -2.29
N ASN A 68 3.52 -22.51 -3.60
CA ASN A 68 3.77 -23.74 -4.35
C ASN A 68 5.27 -24.00 -4.19
N VAL A 69 5.59 -25.21 -3.73
CA VAL A 69 6.94 -25.72 -3.50
C VAL A 69 7.90 -25.17 -4.55
N LEU A 70 8.72 -24.19 -4.17
CA LEU A 70 9.67 -23.58 -5.08
C LEU A 70 10.82 -24.55 -5.30
N SER A 71 10.96 -24.90 -6.58
CA SER A 71 12.13 -25.46 -7.24
C SER A 71 13.46 -25.07 -6.54
N GLN A 72 14.37 -26.04 -6.42
CA GLN A 72 15.69 -25.97 -5.78
C GLN A 72 16.70 -25.02 -6.49
N HIS A 73 16.24 -24.00 -7.21
CA HIS A 73 17.08 -22.95 -7.77
C HIS A 73 16.81 -21.64 -7.04
N ILE A 74 17.48 -21.49 -5.90
CA ILE A 74 17.55 -20.19 -5.23
C ILE A 74 18.49 -19.30 -6.06
N PRO A 75 18.03 -18.13 -6.54
CA PRO A 75 18.91 -17.21 -7.26
C PRO A 75 20.07 -16.79 -6.35
N LEU A 76 21.29 -16.84 -6.88
CA LEU A 76 22.55 -16.49 -6.20
C LEU A 76 22.67 -15.00 -5.87
N GLN A 77 21.69 -14.17 -6.24
CA GLN A 77 21.79 -12.73 -6.24
C GLN A 77 20.73 -12.10 -5.33
N PRO A 78 21.00 -10.87 -4.84
CA PRO A 78 19.99 -10.06 -4.19
C PRO A 78 18.71 -9.99 -5.02
N PHE A 79 17.57 -10.01 -4.34
CA PHE A 79 16.27 -9.83 -4.96
C PHE A 79 15.59 -8.57 -4.43
N THR A 80 14.78 -7.94 -5.27
CA THR A 80 14.07 -6.70 -4.90
C THR A 80 12.59 -6.99 -4.70
N VAL A 81 12.05 -6.49 -3.60
CA VAL A 81 10.61 -6.50 -3.30
C VAL A 81 10.10 -5.07 -3.34
N THR A 82 9.08 -4.82 -4.15
CA THR A 82 8.36 -3.55 -4.15
C THR A 82 7.20 -3.62 -3.15
N THR A 83 7.20 -2.70 -2.19
CA THR A 83 6.08 -2.44 -1.28
C THR A 83 5.69 -0.96 -1.33
N TYR A 84 4.58 -0.62 -0.71
CA TYR A 84 4.11 0.75 -0.56
C TYR A 84 3.90 1.11 0.90
N LYS A 85 4.12 2.38 1.26
CA LYS A 85 3.81 2.90 2.59
C LYS A 85 2.79 4.00 2.49
N LEU A 86 1.72 3.87 3.27
CA LEU A 86 0.71 4.90 3.48
C LEU A 86 1.16 5.84 4.59
N GLY A 87 0.92 7.13 4.42
CA GLY A 87 1.16 8.15 5.43
C GLY A 87 0.11 9.24 5.38
N TYR A 88 0.14 10.08 6.40
CA TYR A 88 -0.58 11.33 6.47
C TYR A 88 0.43 12.43 6.78
N ILE A 89 0.62 13.36 5.86
CA ILE A 89 1.61 14.44 5.97
C ILE A 89 1.00 15.72 5.45
N SER A 90 1.21 16.84 6.17
CA SER A 90 0.75 18.16 5.72
C SER A 90 -0.73 18.16 5.32
N SER A 91 -1.55 17.51 6.14
CA SER A 91 -2.99 17.35 5.96
C SER A 91 -3.43 16.53 4.74
N ARG A 92 -2.54 15.74 4.14
CA ARG A 92 -2.83 14.91 2.96
C ARG A 92 -2.51 13.44 3.20
N LEU A 93 -3.36 12.56 2.69
CA LEU A 93 -3.02 11.15 2.56
C LEU A 93 -2.00 11.00 1.44
N VAL A 94 -0.85 10.43 1.79
CA VAL A 94 0.26 10.22 0.86
C VAL A 94 0.64 8.76 0.80
N ILE A 95 1.13 8.32 -0.36
CA ILE A 95 1.68 7.00 -0.57
C ILE A 95 3.06 7.12 -1.20
N ARG A 96 3.98 6.25 -0.79
CA ARG A 96 5.29 6.14 -1.42
C ARG A 96 5.64 4.70 -1.71
N LYS A 97 6.37 4.50 -2.80
CA LYS A 97 6.92 3.21 -3.19
C LYS A 97 8.23 2.98 -2.45
N VAL A 98 8.43 1.76 -1.96
CA VAL A 98 9.66 1.30 -1.32
C VAL A 98 10.13 0.06 -2.05
N ASN A 99 11.27 0.15 -2.73
CA ASN A 99 11.96 -1.00 -3.29
C ASN A 99 13.00 -1.44 -2.29
N SER A 100 12.74 -2.56 -1.62
CA SER A 100 13.64 -3.14 -0.63
C SER A 100 14.45 -4.25 -1.28
N GLU A 101 15.76 -4.11 -1.22
CA GLU A 101 16.70 -5.13 -1.67
C GLU A 101 17.00 -6.09 -0.52
N TYR A 102 16.91 -7.38 -0.79
CA TYR A 102 17.16 -8.45 0.16
C TYR A 102 18.22 -9.40 -0.38
N ASP A 103 19.03 -9.95 0.52
CA ASP A 103 19.88 -11.10 0.24
C ASP A 103 19.50 -12.24 1.17
N TYR A 104 19.89 -13.45 0.78
CA TYR A 104 19.80 -14.59 1.66
C TYR A 104 20.90 -14.54 2.72
N GLU A 105 20.57 -14.89 3.95
CA GLU A 105 21.59 -15.07 4.98
C GLU A 105 22.37 -16.34 4.69
N ARG A 106 23.71 -16.24 4.73
CA ARG A 106 24.62 -17.32 4.36
C ARG A 106 25.65 -17.60 5.44
N ASP A 107 26.05 -18.86 5.56
CA ASP A 107 27.17 -19.28 6.39
C ASP A 107 28.53 -18.92 5.74
N ALA A 108 29.63 -19.25 6.44
CA ALA A 108 31.00 -18.97 5.98
C ALA A 108 31.40 -19.75 4.71
N TRP A 109 30.62 -20.76 4.30
CA TRP A 109 30.84 -21.57 3.11
C TRP A 109 29.85 -21.20 1.97
N GLY A 110 29.00 -20.20 2.18
CA GLY A 110 28.05 -19.69 1.19
C GLY A 110 26.68 -20.39 1.16
N ASN A 111 26.40 -21.30 2.09
CA ASN A 111 25.10 -21.99 2.17
C ASN A 111 24.05 -21.07 2.81
N VAL A 112 22.83 -21.09 2.27
CA VAL A 112 21.72 -20.29 2.79
C VAL A 112 21.18 -20.89 4.10
N PHE A 113 20.94 -20.06 5.10
CA PHE A 113 20.26 -20.48 6.33
C PHE A 113 18.75 -20.62 6.11
N TYR A 114 18.17 -21.68 6.67
CA TYR A 114 16.73 -21.95 6.60
C TYR A 114 16.12 -21.98 7.99
N GLY A 115 14.90 -21.43 8.10
CA GLY A 115 14.08 -21.55 9.29
C GLY A 115 13.36 -22.90 9.41
N PRO A 116 12.58 -23.11 10.50
CA PRO A 116 11.94 -24.39 10.83
C PRO A 116 11.01 -24.97 9.76
N ASN A 117 10.48 -24.13 8.86
CA ASN A 117 9.58 -24.52 7.77
C ASN A 117 10.29 -24.61 6.41
N TYR A 118 11.62 -24.77 6.38
CA TYR A 118 12.43 -24.69 5.16
C TYR A 118 12.29 -23.37 4.39
N PHE A 119 11.93 -22.30 5.09
CA PHE A 119 11.88 -20.97 4.51
C PHE A 119 13.26 -20.31 4.65
N PRO A 120 13.89 -19.83 3.57
CA PRO A 120 15.23 -19.25 3.66
C PRO A 120 15.19 -17.93 4.44
N TYR A 121 16.15 -17.74 5.34
CA TYR A 121 16.32 -16.46 6.02
C TYR A 121 16.87 -15.41 5.06
N THR A 122 16.36 -14.20 5.19
CA THR A 122 16.72 -13.07 4.34
C THR A 122 17.05 -11.87 5.19
N LYS A 123 18.08 -11.13 4.76
CA LYS A 123 18.48 -9.86 5.36
C LYS A 123 18.18 -8.75 4.38
N LYS A 124 17.66 -7.64 4.90
CA LYS A 124 17.46 -6.43 4.10
C LYS A 124 18.80 -5.73 3.91
N ILE A 125 19.19 -5.46 2.66
CA ILE A 125 20.43 -4.78 2.30
C ILE A 125 20.18 -3.27 2.25
N SER A 126 19.19 -2.86 1.47
CA SER A 126 18.94 -1.45 1.15
C SER A 126 17.45 -1.19 0.94
N ASP A 127 17.06 0.07 1.15
CA ASP A 127 15.74 0.59 0.75
C ASP A 127 15.94 1.74 -0.22
N ASN A 128 15.32 1.65 -1.39
CA ASN A 128 15.13 2.79 -2.27
C ASN A 128 13.68 3.30 -2.11
N VAL A 129 13.54 4.47 -1.50
CA VAL A 129 12.25 5.07 -1.17
C VAL A 129 11.96 6.18 -2.16
N SER A 130 10.86 6.05 -2.91
CA SER A 130 10.40 7.08 -3.83
C SER A 130 9.80 8.27 -3.09
N GLU A 131 9.76 9.42 -3.76
CA GLU A 131 9.05 10.60 -3.27
C GLU A 131 7.57 10.29 -2.98
N PRO A 132 7.00 10.86 -1.91
CA PRO A 132 5.60 10.67 -1.60
C PRO A 132 4.73 11.39 -2.63
N ILE A 133 3.64 10.72 -3.03
CA ILE A 133 2.60 11.30 -3.87
C ILE A 133 1.28 11.29 -3.10
N CYS A 134 0.40 12.26 -3.36
CA CYS A 134 -0.94 12.22 -2.80
C CYS A 134 -1.66 10.96 -3.30
N VAL A 135 -2.41 10.29 -2.42
CA VAL A 135 -3.18 9.09 -2.82
C VAL A 135 -4.19 9.43 -3.91
N ALA A 136 -4.78 10.63 -3.85
CA ALA A 136 -5.68 11.17 -4.87
C ALA A 136 -5.02 11.41 -6.25
N ASP A 137 -3.69 11.34 -6.35
CA ASP A 137 -2.93 11.47 -7.60
C ASP A 137 -2.33 10.10 -8.04
N SER A 138 -2.48 9.07 -7.22
CA SER A 138 -1.91 7.74 -7.47
C SER A 138 -2.72 6.89 -8.47
N SER A 139 -2.17 5.75 -8.90
CA SER A 139 -2.88 4.82 -9.80
C SER A 139 -4.12 4.21 -9.11
N ARG A 140 -5.03 3.67 -9.91
CA ARG A 140 -6.27 3.05 -9.42
C ARG A 140 -6.01 1.94 -8.40
N GLU A 141 -5.04 1.07 -8.70
CA GLU A 141 -4.70 -0.10 -7.87
C GLU A 141 -4.19 0.35 -6.50
N LEU A 142 -3.42 1.44 -6.47
CA LEU A 142 -2.94 2.04 -5.23
C LEU A 142 -4.07 2.65 -4.42
N ARG A 143 -5.01 3.36 -5.05
CA ARG A 143 -6.19 3.90 -4.36
C ARG A 143 -7.04 2.81 -3.73
N VAL A 144 -7.33 1.73 -4.46
CA VAL A 144 -8.10 0.59 -3.94
C VAL A 144 -7.39 -0.04 -2.75
N MET A 145 -6.09 -0.31 -2.89
CA MET A 145 -5.27 -0.85 -1.80
C MET A 145 -5.27 0.07 -0.56
N VAL A 146 -5.21 1.39 -0.76
CA VAL A 146 -5.32 2.35 0.34
C VAL A 146 -6.69 2.29 0.97
N ILE A 147 -7.79 2.32 0.20
CA ILE A 147 -9.16 2.22 0.73
C ILE A 147 -9.34 0.95 1.57
N GLU A 148 -8.87 -0.20 1.08
CA GLU A 148 -8.92 -1.47 1.81
C GLU A 148 -8.12 -1.41 3.13
N SER A 149 -7.06 -0.59 3.17
CA SER A 149 -6.16 -0.46 4.33
C SER A 149 -6.52 0.70 5.27
N LEU A 150 -7.39 1.62 4.86
CA LEU A 150 -7.78 2.79 5.64
C LEU A 150 -8.29 2.46 7.05
N PRO A 151 -9.14 1.42 7.27
CA PRO A 151 -9.59 1.10 8.62
C PRO A 151 -8.43 0.78 9.57
N MET A 152 -7.47 -0.04 9.14
CA MET A 152 -6.30 -0.39 9.95
C MET A 152 -5.38 0.81 10.17
N PHE A 153 -5.22 1.65 9.15
CA PHE A 153 -4.46 2.89 9.27
C PHE A 153 -5.06 3.84 10.31
N LEU A 154 -6.38 4.05 10.28
CA LEU A 154 -7.07 4.91 11.23
C LEU A 154 -7.01 4.38 12.66
N GLU A 155 -7.11 3.06 12.87
CA GLU A 155 -6.90 2.44 14.18
C GLU A 155 -5.47 2.60 14.69
N PHE A 156 -4.48 2.53 13.79
CA PHE A 156 -3.10 2.86 14.15
C PHE A 156 -2.96 4.32 14.56
N VAL A 157 -3.53 5.27 13.81
CA VAL A 157 -3.48 6.69 14.17
C VAL A 157 -4.10 6.94 15.55
N ARG A 158 -5.27 6.33 15.83
CA ARG A 158 -5.93 6.40 17.14
C ARG A 158 -5.02 5.88 18.26
N SER A 159 -4.43 4.70 18.05
CA SER A 159 -3.51 4.08 19.02
C SER A 159 -2.26 4.94 19.24
N PHE A 160 -1.69 5.47 18.17
CA PHE A 160 -0.52 6.34 18.19
C PHE A 160 -0.77 7.59 19.04
N ILE A 161 -1.89 8.28 18.82
CA ILE A 161 -2.28 9.46 19.60
C ILE A 161 -2.50 9.11 21.07
N ALA A 162 -3.19 7.99 21.35
CA ALA A 162 -3.44 7.54 22.72
C ALA A 162 -2.14 7.29 23.49
N THR A 163 -1.17 6.59 22.88
CA THR A 163 0.14 6.34 23.48
C THR A 163 0.89 7.65 23.73
N HIS A 164 0.97 8.55 22.75
CA HIS A 164 1.67 9.83 22.93
C HIS A 164 1.03 10.70 24.03
N THR A 165 -0.30 10.70 24.11
CA THR A 165 -1.03 11.40 25.17
C THR A 165 -0.72 10.82 26.55
N GLN A 166 -0.70 9.48 26.68
CA GLN A 166 -0.32 8.82 27.94
C GLN A 166 1.12 9.14 28.35
N THR A 167 2.07 9.07 27.41
CA THR A 167 3.47 9.41 27.66
C THR A 167 3.63 10.86 28.12
N LEU A 168 2.92 11.80 27.48
CA LEU A 168 2.93 13.20 27.88
C LEU A 168 2.37 13.40 29.29
N ASN A 169 1.22 12.79 29.60
CA ASN A 169 0.61 12.88 30.92
C ASN A 169 1.51 12.32 32.02
N TRP A 170 2.20 11.21 31.74
CA TRP A 170 3.18 10.63 32.67
C TRP A 170 4.37 11.58 32.90
N ALA A 171 4.94 12.15 31.82
CA ALA A 171 6.02 13.12 31.92
C ALA A 171 5.63 14.38 32.70
N LEU A 172 4.42 14.90 32.47
CA LEU A 172 3.86 16.03 33.22
C LEU A 172 3.60 15.70 34.69
N GLY A 173 3.16 14.48 34.98
CA GLY A 173 3.02 13.98 36.36
C GLY A 173 4.34 14.02 37.11
N ASN A 174 5.42 13.53 36.48
CA ASN A 174 6.75 13.52 37.07
C ASN A 174 7.29 14.94 37.34
N LEU A 175 7.08 15.88 36.42
CA LEU A 175 7.51 17.28 36.59
C LEU A 175 6.77 18.02 37.72
N ARG A 176 5.52 17.65 38.00
CA ARG A 176 4.72 18.25 39.08
C ARG A 176 5.02 17.64 40.45
N SER A 177 5.62 16.45 40.48
CA SER A 177 6.03 15.77 41.71
C SER A 177 7.45 16.11 42.17
N THR A 178 8.22 16.84 41.36
CA THR A 178 9.49 17.50 41.71
C THR A 178 9.27 18.94 42.10
#